data_AF-A0A7K2NLS0-F1
#
_entry.id   AF-A0A7K2NLS0-F1
#
_cell.length_a   1.000
_cell.length_b   1.000
_cell.length_c   1.000
_cell.angle_alpha   90.00
_cell.angle_beta   90.00
_cell.angle_gamma   90.00
#
_symmetry.space_group_name_H-M   'P 1'
#
loop_
_entity.id
_entity.type
_entity.pdbx_description
1 polymer ?
#
loop_
_entity_poly.entity_id
_entity_poly.type
_entity_poly.pdbx_seq_one_letter_code
_entity_poly.pdbx_strand_id
1 'polypeptide(L)'
;NQIMDGRGRVDEYSVTRGERIDGFGLDRIGAIVRRLCGTVSGIPLTSVRNGKARQVKVECATSTIKLPLATGPEDFLSDLRAIEEICARPEALPELQFVDRVRTLAPSGRKAEEAKAALERLLADPESPRLALSVPESCLEAFGSAQAFRLTRPNHGRQEVTDLDLSALLRFVGDEDEGDRLKALGEVRVTLYADDDCRTPASSATRGSEWLIADVPVDAHRYFYGQGKWYEVGTEFLQTLEEELRELLARRGTVTLPPWPKGARDSKRRDTHDEAWYNDKKVAAQPGYTLFDKKTIVTDRFNGGGLEICDVLGPEGELICVKKASQTASLNHLFAQGVVAVETLRTDLEVREKFRAQVAARAGADSVPEDLGALRVVFGILLKDGQDVTVDSLFAFAQVSLLNAARRLRAMHAEV
;
A
#
# COMPACT_ATOMS: atom_id res chain seq x y z
N ASN A 1 13.93 -31.46 -1.14
CA ASN A 1 14.04 -30.00 -1.31
C ASN A 1 13.01 -29.49 -2.29
N GLN A 2 11.78 -29.26 -1.81
CA GLN A 2 10.77 -28.53 -2.56
C GLN A 2 11.12 -27.05 -2.44
N ILE A 3 11.82 -26.53 -3.45
CA ILE A 3 12.06 -25.10 -3.57
C ILE A 3 10.83 -24.55 -4.32
N MET A 4 9.82 -24.08 -3.57
CA MET A 4 8.89 -23.11 -4.13
C MET A 4 9.67 -21.81 -4.27
N ASP A 5 10.21 -21.60 -5.45
CA ASP A 5 10.84 -20.34 -5.82
C ASP A 5 9.73 -19.27 -5.84
N GLY A 6 9.83 -18.27 -4.96
CA GLY A 6 8.90 -17.14 -4.86
C GLY A 6 8.79 -16.28 -6.15
N ARG A 7 9.49 -16.68 -7.22
CA ARG A 7 9.50 -16.08 -8.56
C ARG A 7 8.29 -16.45 -9.43
N GLY A 8 7.39 -17.31 -8.96
CA GLY A 8 6.14 -17.65 -9.67
C GLY A 8 5.02 -16.60 -9.55
N ARG A 9 5.23 -15.49 -8.83
CA ARG A 9 4.32 -14.34 -8.83
C ARG A 9 4.36 -13.68 -10.21
N VAL A 10 3.36 -13.92 -11.04
CA VAL A 10 3.15 -13.11 -12.25
C VAL A 10 2.40 -11.86 -11.85
N ASP A 11 3.18 -10.83 -11.54
CA ASP A 11 2.76 -9.44 -11.60
C ASP A 11 2.82 -9.04 -13.08
N GLU A 12 1.70 -9.18 -13.79
CA GLU A 12 1.62 -8.87 -15.21
C GLU A 12 1.60 -7.35 -15.39
N TYR A 13 2.73 -6.74 -15.76
CA TYR A 13 2.80 -5.29 -16.01
C TYR A 13 3.61 -5.00 -17.27
N SER A 14 2.90 -4.59 -18.33
CA SER A 14 3.51 -3.95 -19.48
C SER A 14 3.74 -2.48 -19.15
N VAL A 15 4.98 -2.01 -19.28
CA VAL A 15 5.40 -0.65 -18.91
C VAL A 15 5.54 0.20 -20.16
N THR A 16 4.81 1.31 -20.21
CA THR A 16 5.26 2.57 -20.82
C THR A 16 4.50 3.74 -20.18
N ARG A 17 5.08 4.32 -19.13
CA ARG A 17 4.94 5.70 -18.58
C ARG A 17 4.89 5.71 -17.06
N GLY A 18 6.03 6.03 -16.45
CA GLY A 18 6.12 7.06 -15.42
C GLY A 18 5.60 6.80 -14.01
N GLU A 19 4.67 5.88 -13.78
CA GLU A 19 4.17 5.57 -12.43
C GLU A 19 3.87 4.07 -12.34
N ARG A 20 4.29 3.40 -11.24
CA ARG A 20 3.88 2.02 -10.94
C ARG A 20 3.25 1.95 -9.54
N ILE A 21 1.94 1.69 -9.56
CA ILE A 21 1.13 0.60 -8.96
C ILE A 21 1.28 0.27 -7.46
N ASP A 22 2.24 0.83 -6.72
CA ASP A 22 2.59 0.38 -5.37
C ASP A 22 1.96 1.22 -4.23
N GLY A 23 1.16 2.23 -4.54
CA GLY A 23 0.83 3.34 -3.63
C GLY A 23 -0.13 3.04 -2.47
N PHE A 24 -0.71 1.84 -2.41
CA PHE A 24 -1.64 1.47 -1.36
C PHE A 24 -1.16 0.18 -0.71
N GLY A 25 -0.56 0.27 0.49
CA GLY A 25 -0.17 -0.89 1.34
C GLY A 25 -1.31 -1.85 1.72
N LEU A 26 -2.46 -1.71 1.07
CA LEU A 26 -3.47 -2.73 0.83
C LEU A 26 -2.89 -4.02 0.23
N ASP A 27 -1.77 -4.04 -0.49
CA ASP A 27 -1.28 -5.28 -1.10
C ASP A 27 -0.81 -6.37 -0.13
N ARG A 28 -0.90 -6.19 1.20
CA ARG A 28 -0.78 -7.30 2.17
C ARG A 28 -1.82 -7.41 3.29
N ILE A 29 -2.61 -6.37 3.64
CA ILE A 29 -3.87 -6.60 4.39
C ILE A 29 -5.03 -6.89 3.42
N GLY A 30 -5.10 -6.13 2.33
CA GLY A 30 -6.07 -6.25 1.24
C GLY A 30 -5.64 -7.20 0.12
N ALA A 31 -4.40 -7.71 0.10
CA ALA A 31 -4.13 -8.98 -0.53
C ALA A 31 -4.69 -10.08 0.36
N ILE A 32 -6.03 -10.16 0.41
CA ILE A 32 -6.61 -11.47 0.16
C ILE A 32 -5.87 -11.98 -1.04
N VAL A 33 -5.23 -13.12 -0.88
CA VAL A 33 -4.70 -13.83 -2.01
C VAL A 33 -5.87 -14.16 -2.92
N ARG A 34 -6.19 -13.23 -3.81
CA ARG A 34 -7.21 -13.38 -4.84
C ARG A 34 -6.64 -14.20 -5.97
N ARG A 35 -5.31 -14.17 -6.14
CA ARG A 35 -4.55 -14.96 -7.09
C ARG A 35 -3.18 -15.33 -6.52
N LEU A 36 -2.88 -16.62 -6.41
CA LEU A 36 -1.55 -17.16 -6.11
C LEU A 36 -1.05 -17.84 -7.38
N CYS A 37 0.12 -17.46 -7.86
CA CYS A 37 0.78 -18.19 -8.93
C CYS A 37 2.15 -18.68 -8.45
N GLY A 38 2.48 -19.91 -8.81
CA GLY A 38 3.68 -20.59 -8.34
C GLY A 38 4.07 -21.73 -9.26
N THR A 39 5.35 -22.04 -9.30
CA THR A 39 5.84 -23.28 -9.91
C THR A 39 6.03 -24.32 -8.82
N VAL A 40 5.39 -25.48 -9.00
CA VAL A 40 5.47 -26.58 -8.05
C VAL A 40 6.27 -27.73 -8.66
N SER A 41 7.15 -28.33 -7.85
CA SER A 41 7.99 -29.46 -8.21
C SER A 41 7.81 -30.60 -7.21
N GLY A 42 8.01 -31.84 -7.65
CA GLY A 42 7.91 -33.02 -6.79
C GLY A 42 6.48 -33.44 -6.39
N ILE A 43 5.45 -32.95 -7.09
CA ILE A 43 4.10 -33.52 -7.04
C ILE A 43 3.98 -34.55 -8.17
N PRO A 44 3.41 -35.75 -7.92
CA PRO A 44 3.29 -36.80 -8.94
C PRO A 44 2.17 -36.54 -9.97
N LEU A 45 1.98 -35.28 -10.40
CA LEU A 45 1.10 -34.97 -11.54
C LEU A 45 1.68 -35.61 -12.80
N THR A 46 0.81 -36.14 -13.65
CA THR A 46 1.14 -36.85 -14.89
C THR A 46 1.95 -35.97 -15.85
N SER A 47 1.70 -34.66 -15.85
CA SER A 47 2.46 -33.65 -16.60
C SER A 47 3.95 -33.58 -16.20
N VAL A 48 4.27 -33.90 -14.94
CA VAL A 48 5.64 -34.00 -14.42
C VAL A 48 6.20 -35.42 -14.55
N ARG A 49 5.38 -36.43 -14.23
CA ARG A 49 5.77 -37.85 -14.23
C ARG A 49 6.24 -38.34 -15.60
N ASN A 50 5.59 -37.90 -16.68
CA ASN A 50 5.94 -38.30 -18.05
C ASN A 50 7.14 -37.52 -18.63
N GLY A 51 7.86 -36.74 -17.83
CA GLY A 51 9.02 -35.96 -18.27
C GLY A 51 8.72 -34.79 -19.22
N LYS A 52 7.42 -34.53 -19.50
CA LYS A 52 6.97 -33.43 -20.36
C LYS A 52 7.24 -32.05 -19.76
N ALA A 53 7.27 -31.95 -18.42
CA ALA A 53 7.64 -30.74 -17.71
C ALA A 53 8.45 -31.08 -16.45
N ARG A 54 9.49 -30.28 -16.15
CA ARG A 54 10.24 -30.40 -14.87
C ARG A 54 9.49 -29.83 -13.68
N GLN A 55 8.55 -28.92 -13.93
CA GLN A 55 7.76 -28.19 -12.93
C GLN A 55 6.39 -27.86 -13.53
N VAL A 56 5.40 -27.67 -12.67
CA VAL A 56 4.04 -27.28 -13.05
C VAL A 56 3.74 -25.89 -12.55
N LYS A 57 3.25 -25.02 -13.43
CA LYS A 57 2.70 -23.72 -13.03
C LYS A 57 1.29 -23.94 -12.50
N VAL A 58 1.07 -23.52 -11.25
CA VAL A 58 -0.23 -23.53 -10.59
C VAL A 58 -0.67 -22.07 -10.43
N GLU A 59 -1.93 -21.82 -10.71
CA GLU A 59 -2.56 -20.53 -10.47
C GLU A 59 -3.87 -20.76 -9.71
N CYS A 60 -3.93 -20.33 -8.46
CA CYS A 60 -5.14 -20.35 -7.65
C CYS A 60 -5.76 -18.96 -7.70
N ALA A 61 -7.07 -18.84 -7.89
CA ALA A 61 -7.77 -17.56 -7.76
C ALA A 61 -9.16 -17.69 -7.13
N THR A 62 -9.40 -17.03 -5.98
CA THR A 62 -10.66 -16.96 -5.21
C THR A 62 -11.37 -18.29 -4.94
N SER A 63 -11.92 -18.95 -5.98
CA SER A 63 -12.61 -20.24 -5.95
C SER A 63 -12.18 -21.19 -7.08
N THR A 64 -11.12 -20.86 -7.80
CA THR A 64 -10.61 -21.60 -8.96
C THR A 64 -9.16 -21.99 -8.75
N ILE A 65 -8.78 -23.16 -9.25
CA ILE A 65 -7.38 -23.57 -9.36
C ILE A 65 -7.16 -23.97 -10.81
N LYS A 66 -6.20 -23.34 -11.46
CA LYS A 66 -5.68 -23.72 -12.77
C LYS A 66 -4.40 -24.50 -12.58
N LEU A 67 -4.45 -25.74 -13.02
CA LEU A 67 -3.30 -26.64 -13.08
C LEU A 67 -3.43 -27.55 -14.31
N PRO A 68 -2.32 -27.91 -14.96
CA PRO A 68 -2.32 -28.84 -16.08
C PRO A 68 -2.61 -30.27 -15.58
N LEU A 69 -3.78 -30.78 -15.93
CA LEU A 69 -4.23 -32.15 -15.65
C LEU A 69 -4.21 -32.99 -16.92
N ALA A 70 -4.07 -34.31 -16.76
CA ALA A 70 -4.18 -35.24 -17.85
C ALA A 70 -5.58 -35.25 -18.45
N THR A 71 -5.66 -35.49 -19.76
CA THR A 71 -6.93 -35.64 -20.49
C THR A 71 -7.40 -37.09 -20.61
N GLY A 72 -6.50 -38.06 -20.35
CA GLY A 72 -6.82 -39.48 -20.31
C GLY A 72 -7.50 -39.86 -18.98
N PRO A 73 -8.53 -40.72 -18.97
CA PRO A 73 -9.29 -41.02 -17.75
C PRO A 73 -8.45 -41.58 -16.59
N GLU A 74 -7.57 -42.55 -16.85
CA GLU A 74 -6.75 -43.18 -15.81
C GLU A 74 -5.72 -42.20 -15.23
N ASP A 75 -5.07 -41.43 -16.10
CA ASP A 75 -4.09 -40.42 -15.73
C ASP A 75 -4.76 -39.25 -14.98
N PHE A 76 -5.97 -38.84 -15.38
CA PHE A 76 -6.74 -37.79 -14.70
C PHE A 76 -7.10 -38.22 -13.27
N LEU A 77 -7.54 -39.47 -13.09
CA LEU A 77 -7.77 -40.04 -11.75
C LEU A 77 -6.49 -40.09 -10.91
N SER A 78 -5.35 -40.39 -11.54
CA SER A 78 -4.05 -40.33 -10.86
C SER A 78 -3.70 -38.91 -10.40
N ASP A 79 -3.95 -37.90 -11.25
CA ASP A 79 -3.73 -36.50 -10.89
C ASP A 79 -4.64 -36.05 -9.74
N LEU A 80 -5.92 -36.45 -9.75
CA LEU A 80 -6.86 -36.13 -8.67
C LEU A 80 -6.42 -36.72 -7.33
N ARG A 81 -5.95 -37.97 -7.30
CA ARG A 81 -5.41 -38.60 -6.07
C ARG A 81 -4.21 -37.84 -5.51
N ALA A 82 -3.32 -37.35 -6.39
CA ALA A 82 -2.18 -36.55 -5.97
C ALA A 82 -2.61 -35.21 -5.33
N ILE A 83 -3.70 -34.60 -5.82
CA ILE A 83 -4.28 -33.40 -5.22
C ILE A 83 -4.92 -33.73 -3.88
N GLU A 84 -5.71 -34.80 -3.78
CA GLU A 84 -6.33 -35.24 -2.52
C GLU A 84 -5.30 -35.51 -1.43
N GLU A 85 -4.18 -36.17 -1.76
CA GLU A 85 -3.09 -36.43 -0.81
C GLU A 85 -2.47 -35.14 -0.26
N ILE A 86 -2.38 -34.09 -1.08
CA ILE A 86 -1.90 -32.77 -0.63
C ILE A 86 -2.94 -32.09 0.26
N CYS A 87 -4.22 -32.12 -0.13
CA CYS A 87 -5.30 -31.54 0.65
C CYS A 87 -5.51 -32.25 2.00
N ALA A 88 -5.16 -33.53 2.10
CA ALA A 88 -5.25 -34.31 3.33
C ALA A 88 -4.11 -34.06 4.32
N ARG A 89 -3.10 -33.26 3.96
CA ARG A 89 -2.00 -32.92 4.87
C ARG A 89 -2.53 -32.07 6.02
N PRO A 90 -2.15 -32.39 7.28
CA PRO A 90 -2.71 -31.73 8.46
C PRO A 90 -2.29 -30.26 8.58
N GLU A 91 -1.14 -29.88 7.99
CA GLU A 91 -0.62 -28.52 8.06
C GLU A 91 -0.27 -28.00 6.66
N ALA A 92 -0.67 -26.76 6.39
CA ALA A 92 -0.23 -26.03 5.21
C ALA A 92 1.28 -25.74 5.31
N LEU A 93 1.90 -25.49 4.15
CA LEU A 93 3.29 -25.06 4.10
C LEU A 93 3.49 -23.80 4.98
N PRO A 94 4.51 -23.74 5.86
CA PRO A 94 4.79 -22.57 6.70
C PRO A 94 4.82 -21.26 5.92
N GLU A 95 5.33 -21.29 4.69
CA GLU A 95 5.42 -20.16 3.76
C GLU A 95 4.04 -19.67 3.28
N LEU A 96 2.98 -20.47 3.41
CA LEU A 96 1.60 -20.15 3.03
C LEU A 96 0.69 -19.88 4.24
N GLN A 97 1.19 -19.99 5.48
CA GLN A 97 0.39 -19.74 6.69
C GLN A 97 -0.19 -18.32 6.75
N PHE A 98 0.35 -17.35 5.99
CA PHE A 98 -0.21 -16.01 5.90
C PHE A 98 -1.61 -15.99 5.24
N VAL A 99 -1.93 -16.98 4.41
CA VAL A 99 -3.23 -17.09 3.71
C VAL A 99 -4.37 -17.38 4.69
N ASP A 100 -4.10 -18.07 5.80
CA ASP A 100 -5.11 -18.40 6.81
C ASP A 100 -5.48 -17.22 7.74
N ARG A 101 -4.69 -16.14 7.70
CA ARG A 101 -4.74 -15.04 8.68
C ARG A 101 -5.78 -13.97 8.38
N VAL A 102 -6.25 -13.90 7.13
CA VAL A 102 -7.32 -12.99 6.68
C VAL A 102 -8.39 -13.84 5.99
N ARG A 103 -9.59 -13.87 6.57
CA ARG A 103 -10.70 -14.67 6.04
C ARG A 103 -11.80 -13.75 5.55
N THR A 104 -12.42 -14.06 4.43
CA THR A 104 -13.65 -13.38 4.01
C THR A 104 -14.71 -13.58 5.09
N LEU A 105 -15.27 -12.49 5.59
CA LEU A 105 -16.37 -12.55 6.54
C LEU A 105 -17.65 -12.88 5.75
N ALA A 106 -18.38 -13.89 6.21
CA ALA A 106 -19.67 -14.21 5.63
C ALA A 106 -20.61 -12.99 5.69
N PRO A 107 -21.46 -12.75 4.66
CA PRO A 107 -22.28 -11.54 4.60
C PRO A 107 -23.40 -11.49 5.66
N SER A 108 -23.66 -12.61 6.33
CA SER A 108 -24.72 -12.82 7.31
C SER A 108 -24.18 -13.44 8.59
N GLY A 109 -24.94 -13.29 9.68
CA GLY A 109 -24.62 -13.77 11.01
C GLY A 109 -24.15 -12.65 11.95
N ARG A 110 -24.12 -12.97 13.26
CA ARG A 110 -23.89 -12.00 14.34
C ARG A 110 -22.63 -11.15 14.13
N LYS A 111 -21.49 -11.77 13.80
CA LYS A 111 -20.22 -11.07 13.55
C LYS A 111 -20.33 -10.04 12.41
N ALA A 112 -21.04 -10.39 11.34
CA ALA A 112 -21.22 -9.51 10.19
C ALA A 112 -22.14 -8.33 10.51
N GLU A 113 -23.18 -8.55 11.33
CA GLU A 113 -24.08 -7.50 11.80
C GLU A 113 -23.34 -6.53 12.73
N GLU A 114 -22.55 -7.04 13.67
CA GLU A 114 -21.74 -6.22 14.59
C GLU A 114 -20.70 -5.39 13.83
N ALA A 115 -20.00 -6.00 12.87
CA ALA A 115 -19.03 -5.31 12.02
C ALA A 115 -19.70 -4.20 11.19
N LYS A 116 -20.86 -4.48 10.57
CA LYS A 116 -21.63 -3.48 9.83
C LYS A 116 -22.07 -2.32 10.73
N ALA A 117 -22.63 -2.60 11.90
CA ALA A 117 -23.06 -1.58 12.85
C ALA A 117 -21.89 -0.70 13.33
N ALA A 118 -20.71 -1.28 13.54
CA ALA A 118 -19.52 -0.52 13.88
C ALA A 118 -19.06 0.38 12.72
N LEU A 119 -19.11 -0.10 11.47
CA LEU A 119 -18.79 0.72 10.29
C LEU A 119 -19.80 1.85 10.08
N GLU A 120 -21.10 1.61 10.28
CA GLU A 120 -22.15 2.63 10.19
C GLU A 120 -21.89 3.83 11.11
N ARG A 121 -21.35 3.58 12.31
CA ARG A 121 -20.91 4.63 13.23
C ARG A 121 -19.65 5.35 12.75
N LEU A 122 -18.67 4.61 12.21
CA LEU A 122 -17.45 5.22 11.65
C LEU A 122 -17.77 6.13 10.47
N LEU A 123 -18.71 5.75 9.60
CA LEU A 123 -19.11 6.53 8.42
C LEU A 123 -19.69 7.91 8.74
N ALA A 124 -20.14 8.13 9.98
CA ALA A 124 -20.58 9.44 10.45
C ALA A 124 -19.42 10.42 10.72
N ASP A 125 -18.19 9.92 10.85
CA ASP A 125 -17.00 10.72 11.12
C ASP A 125 -15.99 10.62 9.95
N PRO A 126 -16.01 11.57 9.00
CA PRO A 126 -15.09 11.56 7.87
C PRO A 126 -13.63 11.82 8.25
N GLU A 127 -13.37 12.29 9.48
CA GLU A 127 -12.02 12.49 10.00
C GLU A 127 -11.50 11.26 10.77
N SER A 128 -12.30 10.19 10.83
CA SER A 128 -11.91 8.98 11.54
C SER A 128 -10.61 8.40 10.98
N PRO A 129 -9.58 8.16 11.82
CA PRO A 129 -8.32 7.58 11.37
C PRO A 129 -8.47 6.12 10.92
N ARG A 130 -9.65 5.54 11.12
CA ARG A 130 -9.98 4.17 10.74
C ARG A 130 -10.63 4.06 9.37
N LEU A 131 -10.89 5.18 8.70
CA LEU A 131 -11.40 5.23 7.34
C LEU A 131 -10.32 5.77 6.39
N ALA A 132 -10.32 5.25 5.18
CA ALA A 132 -9.45 5.72 4.12
C ALA A 132 -10.11 5.53 2.75
N LEU A 133 -9.60 6.27 1.77
CA LEU A 133 -9.93 6.08 0.37
C LEU A 133 -8.97 5.05 -0.27
N SER A 134 -9.50 4.16 -1.11
CA SER A 134 -8.75 3.28 -2.01
C SER A 134 -9.22 3.48 -3.44
N VAL A 135 -8.34 3.21 -4.38
CA VAL A 135 -8.68 3.11 -5.79
C VAL A 135 -9.20 1.70 -6.08
N PRO A 136 -10.37 1.55 -6.72
CA PRO A 136 -10.83 0.26 -7.21
C PRO A 136 -9.87 -0.34 -8.24
N GLU A 137 -9.74 -1.66 -8.24
CA GLU A 137 -8.84 -2.39 -9.15
C GLU A 137 -9.11 -2.04 -10.63
N SER A 138 -10.39 -1.92 -11.00
CA SER A 138 -10.84 -1.53 -12.34
C SER A 138 -10.50 -0.09 -12.72
N CYS A 139 -10.07 0.75 -11.77
CA CYS A 139 -9.70 2.14 -11.99
C CYS A 139 -8.19 2.37 -11.93
N LEU A 140 -7.38 1.38 -11.52
CA LEU A 140 -5.94 1.57 -11.25
C LEU A 140 -5.17 2.15 -12.45
N GLU A 141 -5.41 1.64 -13.66
CA GLU A 141 -4.73 2.12 -14.87
C GLU A 141 -5.10 3.57 -15.21
N ALA A 142 -6.37 3.94 -15.05
CA ALA A 142 -6.88 5.25 -15.39
C ALA A 142 -6.55 6.31 -14.32
N PHE A 143 -6.42 5.90 -13.05
CA PHE A 143 -6.33 6.78 -11.89
C PHE A 143 -5.15 7.75 -11.95
N GLY A 144 -3.95 7.28 -12.31
CA GLY A 144 -2.76 8.13 -12.41
C GLY A 144 -2.83 9.21 -13.51
N SER A 145 -3.73 9.04 -14.47
CA SER A 145 -3.96 10.01 -15.56
C SER A 145 -5.23 10.83 -15.41
N ALA A 146 -6.03 10.58 -14.36
CA ALA A 146 -7.29 11.25 -14.14
C ALA A 146 -7.06 12.72 -13.75
N GLN A 147 -7.80 13.62 -14.39
CA GLN A 147 -7.75 15.07 -14.12
C GLN A 147 -8.92 15.53 -13.25
N ALA A 148 -10.01 14.75 -13.23
CA ALA A 148 -11.18 15.02 -12.41
C ALA A 148 -11.99 13.75 -12.10
N PHE A 149 -12.84 13.85 -11.08
CA PHE A 149 -13.73 12.81 -10.60
C PHE A 149 -15.15 13.35 -10.52
N ARG A 150 -16.12 12.59 -11.02
CA ARG A 150 -17.54 12.86 -10.86
C ARG A 150 -18.17 11.85 -9.91
N LEU A 151 -18.79 12.35 -8.85
CA LEU A 151 -19.58 11.58 -7.92
C LEU A 151 -21.06 11.87 -8.16
N THR A 152 -21.88 10.83 -8.21
CA THR A 152 -23.34 10.95 -8.31
C THR A 152 -24.03 9.97 -7.39
N ARG A 153 -25.15 10.36 -6.79
CA ARG A 153 -26.06 9.45 -6.10
C ARG A 153 -27.51 9.82 -6.43
N PRO A 154 -28.41 8.84 -6.64
CA PRO A 154 -29.83 9.12 -6.81
C PRO A 154 -30.35 10.03 -5.69
N ASN A 155 -31.16 11.04 -6.04
CA ASN A 155 -31.78 12.01 -5.13
C ASN A 155 -30.84 12.90 -4.29
N HIS A 156 -29.51 12.78 -4.45
CA HIS A 156 -28.52 13.58 -3.73
C HIS A 156 -27.72 14.52 -4.66
N GLY A 157 -27.89 14.37 -5.97
CA GLY A 157 -27.27 15.21 -7.00
C GLY A 157 -25.92 14.71 -7.49
N ARG A 158 -25.12 15.64 -8.00
CA ARG A 158 -23.79 15.39 -8.58
C ARG A 158 -22.75 16.33 -7.99
N GLN A 159 -21.52 15.87 -7.88
CA GLN A 159 -20.37 16.67 -7.50
C GLN A 159 -19.18 16.32 -8.41
N GLU A 160 -18.44 17.34 -8.81
CA GLU A 160 -17.19 17.20 -9.55
C GLU A 160 -16.05 17.75 -8.69
N VAL A 161 -14.95 17.01 -8.63
CA VAL A 161 -13.75 17.38 -7.88
C VAL A 161 -12.51 17.06 -8.72
N THR A 162 -11.46 17.88 -8.61
CA THR A 162 -10.16 17.58 -9.23
C THR A 162 -9.41 16.54 -8.42
N ASP A 163 -9.49 16.63 -7.10
CA ASP A 163 -8.90 15.68 -6.17
C ASP A 163 -9.99 14.98 -5.36
N LEU A 164 -10.05 13.66 -5.45
CA LEU A 164 -10.97 12.85 -4.67
C LEU A 164 -10.38 12.54 -3.29
N ASP A 165 -11.03 13.03 -2.24
CA ASP A 165 -10.73 12.69 -0.86
C ASP A 165 -11.91 11.95 -0.19
N LEU A 166 -11.66 11.42 1.01
CA LEU A 166 -12.66 10.69 1.77
C LEU A 166 -13.86 11.59 2.14
N SER A 167 -13.63 12.86 2.46
CA SER A 167 -14.68 13.81 2.83
C SER A 167 -15.64 14.09 1.67
N ALA A 168 -15.14 14.18 0.43
CA ALA A 168 -15.94 14.33 -0.78
C ALA A 168 -16.82 13.11 -1.02
N LEU A 169 -16.29 11.90 -0.78
CA LEU A 169 -17.05 10.66 -0.88
C LEU A 169 -18.14 10.56 0.20
N LEU A 170 -17.79 10.81 1.45
CA LEU A 170 -18.70 10.63 2.59
C LEU A 170 -19.78 11.72 2.69
N ARG A 171 -19.62 12.86 2.02
CA ARG A 171 -20.66 13.89 1.90
C ARG A 171 -21.97 13.35 1.33
N PHE A 172 -21.91 12.33 0.47
CA PHE A 172 -23.10 11.71 -0.12
C PHE A 172 -23.88 10.80 0.83
N VAL A 173 -23.35 10.53 2.04
CA VAL A 173 -23.96 9.64 3.02
C VAL A 173 -24.02 10.23 4.44
N GLY A 174 -23.49 11.45 4.63
CA GLY A 174 -23.41 12.09 5.95
C GLY A 174 -24.77 12.43 6.56
N ASP A 175 -25.76 12.74 5.72
CA ASP A 175 -27.13 13.08 6.14
C ASP A 175 -28.04 11.85 6.34
N GLU A 176 -27.53 10.65 6.06
CA GLU A 176 -28.29 9.41 6.23
C GLU A 176 -28.28 8.95 7.71
N ASP A 177 -29.33 8.24 8.09
CA ASP A 177 -29.47 7.64 9.43
C ASP A 177 -28.45 6.50 9.65
N GLU A 178 -28.15 6.21 10.92
CA GLU A 178 -27.31 5.05 11.28
C GLU A 178 -28.00 3.76 10.83
N GLY A 179 -27.31 2.96 9.99
CA GLY A 179 -27.85 1.73 9.40
C GLY A 179 -28.07 1.83 7.88
N ASP A 180 -28.20 3.04 7.34
CA ASP A 180 -28.41 3.28 5.91
C ASP A 180 -27.17 3.84 5.19
N ARG A 181 -26.12 4.28 5.91
CA ARG A 181 -24.95 4.96 5.31
C ARG A 181 -24.17 4.05 4.37
N LEU A 182 -23.94 2.79 4.74
CA LEU A 182 -23.19 1.86 3.89
C LEU A 182 -23.97 1.50 2.63
N LYS A 183 -25.29 1.35 2.76
CA LYS A 183 -26.19 1.11 1.61
C LYS A 183 -26.18 2.31 0.67
N ALA A 184 -26.36 3.52 1.22
CA ALA A 184 -26.25 4.78 0.51
C ALA A 184 -24.90 4.91 -0.23
N LEU A 185 -23.79 4.54 0.42
CA LEU A 185 -22.46 4.56 -0.18
C LEU A 185 -22.34 3.61 -1.37
N GLY A 186 -23.03 2.46 -1.32
CA GLY A 186 -23.14 1.52 -2.44
C GLY A 186 -23.95 2.05 -3.64
N GLU A 187 -24.76 3.08 -3.44
CA GLU A 187 -25.52 3.79 -4.49
C GLU A 187 -24.74 4.93 -5.13
N VAL A 188 -23.73 5.46 -4.43
CA VAL A 188 -22.80 6.45 -5.00
C VAL A 188 -22.09 5.81 -6.20
N ARG A 189 -21.94 6.60 -7.26
CA ARG A 189 -21.16 6.26 -8.45
C ARG A 189 -20.02 7.24 -8.58
N VAL A 190 -18.82 6.73 -8.75
CA VAL A 190 -17.58 7.50 -8.98
C VAL A 190 -17.09 7.21 -10.38
N THR A 191 -16.85 8.24 -11.18
CA THR A 191 -16.32 8.13 -12.55
C THR A 191 -15.10 9.02 -12.70
N LEU A 192 -14.01 8.48 -13.25
CA LEU A 192 -12.78 9.21 -13.55
C LEU A 192 -12.88 9.87 -14.92
N TYR A 193 -12.27 11.04 -15.08
CA TYR A 193 -12.20 11.77 -16.34
C TYR A 193 -10.75 12.11 -16.68
N ALA A 194 -10.44 12.03 -17.99
CA ALA A 194 -9.12 12.40 -18.53
C ALA A 194 -8.96 13.91 -18.71
N ASP A 195 -10.03 14.68 -18.53
CA ASP A 195 -10.09 16.15 -18.61
C ASP A 195 -10.67 16.75 -17.30
N ASP A 196 -10.39 18.03 -17.07
CA ASP A 196 -10.82 18.77 -15.88
C ASP A 196 -12.29 19.26 -15.99
N ASP A 197 -12.86 19.27 -17.19
CA ASP A 197 -14.26 19.64 -17.46
C ASP A 197 -15.23 18.44 -17.47
N CYS A 198 -14.73 17.24 -17.15
CA CYS A 198 -15.48 16.00 -17.01
C CYS A 198 -16.30 15.61 -18.26
N ARG A 199 -15.71 15.72 -19.45
CA ARG A 199 -16.31 15.35 -20.75
C ARG A 199 -15.86 14.00 -21.26
N THR A 200 -14.62 13.59 -20.98
CA THR A 200 -14.02 12.34 -21.48
C THR A 200 -13.83 11.34 -20.34
N PRO A 201 -14.73 10.36 -20.16
CA PRO A 201 -14.59 9.34 -19.12
C PRO A 201 -13.32 8.50 -19.35
N ALA A 202 -12.50 8.36 -18.31
CA ALA A 202 -11.32 7.51 -18.29
C ALA A 202 -11.61 6.13 -17.68
N SER A 203 -12.75 5.96 -17.00
CA SER A 203 -13.19 4.67 -16.43
C SER A 203 -14.69 4.47 -16.56
N SER A 204 -15.15 3.23 -16.41
CA SER A 204 -16.55 2.96 -16.06
C SER A 204 -16.87 3.50 -14.67
N ALA A 205 -18.15 3.77 -14.40
CA ALA A 205 -18.60 4.18 -13.08
C ALA A 205 -18.48 3.01 -12.07
N THR A 206 -17.77 3.23 -10.97
CA THR A 206 -17.62 2.29 -9.84
C THR A 206 -18.47 2.72 -8.65
N ARG A 207 -18.75 1.80 -7.71
CA ARG A 207 -19.58 2.11 -6.54
C ARG A 207 -18.74 2.81 -5.47
N GLY A 208 -19.29 3.80 -4.78
CA GLY A 208 -18.59 4.49 -3.68
C GLY A 208 -18.08 3.53 -2.60
N SER A 209 -18.81 2.44 -2.35
CA SER A 209 -18.40 1.38 -1.42
C SER A 209 -17.09 0.66 -1.80
N GLU A 210 -16.72 0.65 -3.09
CA GLU A 210 -15.47 0.08 -3.58
C GLU A 210 -14.27 1.00 -3.31
N TRP A 211 -14.53 2.30 -3.16
CA TRP A 211 -13.52 3.31 -2.83
C TRP A 211 -13.23 3.41 -1.34
N LEU A 212 -14.07 2.80 -0.50
CA LEU A 212 -13.89 2.82 0.95
C LEU A 212 -13.02 1.68 1.41
N ILE A 213 -12.13 2.01 2.34
CA ILE A 213 -11.49 1.05 3.22
C ILE A 213 -11.74 1.44 4.67
N ALA A 214 -12.03 0.46 5.52
CA ALA A 214 -12.25 0.68 6.94
C ALA A 214 -11.60 -0.40 7.81
N ASP A 215 -10.98 0.04 8.90
CA ASP A 215 -10.56 -0.81 10.02
C ASP A 215 -11.62 -0.76 11.12
N VAL A 216 -12.25 -1.89 11.41
CA VAL A 216 -13.48 -1.97 12.20
C VAL A 216 -13.24 -2.87 13.41
N PRO A 217 -12.76 -2.32 14.55
CA PRO A 217 -12.61 -3.07 15.79
C PRO A 217 -13.99 -3.32 16.43
N VAL A 218 -14.23 -4.57 16.85
CA VAL A 218 -15.43 -4.99 17.58
C VAL A 218 -14.98 -5.97 18.67
N ASP A 219 -15.05 -5.54 19.92
CA ASP A 219 -14.55 -6.29 21.08
C ASP A 219 -13.10 -6.79 20.85
N ALA A 220 -12.87 -8.10 20.90
CA ALA A 220 -11.57 -8.73 20.64
C ALA A 220 -11.33 -9.04 19.16
N HIS A 221 -12.32 -8.81 18.29
CA HIS A 221 -12.21 -9.07 16.85
C HIS A 221 -11.88 -7.79 16.09
N ARG A 222 -11.14 -7.95 14.99
CA ARG A 222 -10.89 -6.85 14.05
C ARG A 222 -11.37 -7.26 12.67
N TYR A 223 -12.23 -6.42 12.13
CA TYR A 223 -12.76 -6.59 10.79
C TYR A 223 -12.19 -5.53 9.87
N PHE A 224 -12.12 -5.86 8.60
CA PHE A 224 -11.67 -4.97 7.56
C PHE A 224 -12.75 -4.89 6.48
N TYR A 225 -13.11 -3.68 6.09
CA TYR A 225 -13.93 -3.44 4.91
C TYR A 225 -13.05 -2.86 3.81
N GLY A 226 -13.12 -3.39 2.60
CA GLY A 226 -12.36 -2.86 1.48
C GLY A 226 -12.83 -3.41 0.16
N GLN A 227 -12.83 -2.57 -0.88
CA GLN A 227 -13.27 -2.96 -2.23
C GLN A 227 -14.68 -3.58 -2.20
N GLY A 228 -15.58 -3.01 -1.38
CA GLY A 228 -16.95 -3.49 -1.23
C GLY A 228 -17.13 -4.79 -0.44
N LYS A 229 -16.08 -5.33 0.19
CA LYS A 229 -16.07 -6.67 0.81
C LYS A 229 -15.60 -6.63 2.25
N TRP A 230 -16.04 -7.61 3.03
CA TRP A 230 -15.70 -7.76 4.45
C TRP A 230 -14.70 -8.89 4.70
N TYR A 231 -13.80 -8.66 5.64
CA TYR A 231 -12.79 -9.61 6.08
C TYR A 231 -12.69 -9.62 7.60
N GLU A 232 -12.44 -10.79 8.17
CA GLU A 232 -12.05 -10.97 9.57
C GLU A 232 -10.55 -11.23 9.62
N VAL A 233 -9.87 -10.51 10.50
CA VAL A 233 -8.43 -10.68 10.75
C VAL A 233 -8.24 -11.49 12.03
N GLY A 234 -7.46 -12.57 11.95
CA GLY A 234 -7.18 -13.42 13.11
C GLY A 234 -6.47 -12.63 14.23
N THR A 235 -6.90 -12.83 15.48
CA THR A 235 -6.35 -12.15 16.67
C THR A 235 -4.85 -12.34 16.85
N GLU A 236 -4.35 -13.56 16.62
CA GLU A 236 -2.92 -13.89 16.71
C GLU A 236 -2.09 -13.13 15.66
N PHE A 237 -2.64 -12.90 14.48
CA PHE A 237 -1.96 -12.16 13.42
C PHE A 237 -1.84 -10.68 13.77
N LEU A 238 -2.89 -10.08 14.34
CA LEU A 238 -2.86 -8.70 14.80
C LEU A 238 -1.84 -8.51 15.92
N GLN A 239 -1.80 -9.44 16.88
CA GLN A 239 -0.79 -9.40 17.95
C GLN A 239 0.62 -9.45 17.37
N THR A 240 0.87 -10.36 16.42
CA THR A 240 2.19 -10.44 15.74
C THR A 240 2.54 -9.14 15.00
N LEU A 241 1.57 -8.55 14.28
CA LEU A 241 1.78 -7.28 13.57
C LEU A 241 2.07 -6.13 14.53
N GLU A 242 1.33 -6.04 15.63
CA GLU A 242 1.52 -5.02 16.65
C GLU A 242 2.87 -5.16 17.35
N GLU A 243 3.31 -6.39 17.65
CA GLU A 243 4.63 -6.66 18.23
C GLU A 243 5.76 -6.26 17.28
N GLU A 244 5.70 -6.68 16.01
CA GLU A 244 6.70 -6.30 15.00
C GLU A 244 6.75 -4.77 14.81
N LEU A 245 5.59 -4.10 14.84
CA LEU A 245 5.52 -2.65 14.72
C LEU A 245 6.06 -1.95 15.97
N ARG A 246 5.76 -2.43 17.17
CA ARG A 246 6.34 -1.91 18.42
C ARG A 246 7.85 -2.04 18.40
N GLU A 247 8.37 -3.18 17.96
CA GLU A 247 9.81 -3.40 17.86
C GLU A 247 10.45 -2.45 16.84
N LEU A 248 9.81 -2.24 15.68
CA LEU A 248 10.28 -1.28 14.68
C LEU A 248 10.32 0.15 15.23
N LEU A 249 9.22 0.61 15.86
CA LEU A 249 9.11 1.98 16.39
C LEU A 249 9.98 2.22 17.63
N ALA A 250 10.35 1.17 18.37
CA ALA A 250 11.22 1.28 19.54
C ALA A 250 12.70 1.47 19.17
N ARG A 251 13.09 1.28 17.90
CA ARG A 251 14.46 1.50 17.44
C ARG A 251 14.83 2.97 17.56
N ARG A 252 16.03 3.23 18.08
CA ARG A 252 16.56 4.59 18.12
C ARG A 252 17.01 4.99 16.71
N GLY A 253 16.54 6.14 16.25
CA GLY A 253 17.00 6.71 14.98
C GLY A 253 18.50 7.02 15.02
N THR A 254 19.17 6.87 13.89
CA THR A 254 20.58 7.27 13.70
C THR A 254 20.73 8.77 13.46
N VAL A 255 19.62 9.47 13.19
CA VAL A 255 19.57 10.91 12.89
C VAL A 255 18.75 11.68 13.92
N THR A 256 19.09 12.96 14.11
CA THR A 256 18.31 13.88 14.94
C THR A 256 17.37 14.73 14.07
N LEU A 257 16.07 14.58 14.27
CA LEU A 257 15.05 15.42 13.64
C LEU A 257 14.57 16.48 14.65
N PRO A 258 14.72 17.79 14.37
CA PRO A 258 14.30 18.85 15.28
C PRO A 258 12.77 18.89 15.45
N PRO A 259 12.25 19.51 16.52
CA PRO A 259 10.82 19.75 16.66
C PRO A 259 10.24 20.53 15.47
N TRP A 260 9.02 20.18 15.05
CA TRP A 260 8.28 20.85 13.99
C TRP A 260 7.18 21.74 14.58
N PRO A 261 7.47 23.02 14.89
CA PRO A 261 6.48 23.91 15.51
C PRO A 261 5.38 24.31 14.52
N LYS A 262 4.16 24.53 15.02
CA LYS A 262 3.07 25.15 14.23
C LYS A 262 3.46 26.58 13.85
N GLY A 263 3.27 26.93 12.58
CA GLY A 263 3.48 28.27 12.05
C GLY A 263 2.23 29.15 12.17
N ALA A 264 2.37 30.40 11.74
CA ALA A 264 1.22 31.28 11.55
C ALA A 264 0.30 30.71 10.46
N ARG A 265 -0.99 31.05 10.50
CA ARG A 265 -1.92 30.69 9.43
C ARG A 265 -1.81 31.68 8.28
N ASP A 266 -1.70 31.17 7.05
CA ASP A 266 -1.75 32.00 5.85
C ASP A 266 -3.18 32.51 5.57
N SER A 267 -3.35 33.29 4.50
CA SER A 267 -4.64 33.83 4.07
C SER A 267 -5.68 32.75 3.72
N LYS A 268 -5.24 31.51 3.48
CA LYS A 268 -6.07 30.32 3.22
C LYS A 268 -6.22 29.44 4.46
N ARG A 269 -5.86 29.94 5.65
CA ARG A 269 -5.89 29.23 6.94
C ARG A 269 -4.97 28.01 7.02
N ARG A 270 -3.99 27.88 6.12
CA ARG A 270 -3.02 26.79 6.12
C ARG A 270 -1.84 27.14 7.02
N ASP A 271 -1.24 26.13 7.62
CA ASP A 271 -0.03 26.30 8.42
C ASP A 271 1.13 26.70 7.50
N THR A 272 1.79 27.82 7.81
CA THR A 272 2.96 28.32 7.05
C THR A 272 4.22 27.48 7.26
N HIS A 273 4.28 26.65 8.30
CA HIS A 273 5.35 25.68 8.50
C HIS A 273 4.97 24.34 7.84
N ASP A 274 5.05 24.34 6.51
CA ASP A 274 4.85 23.16 5.66
C ASP A 274 6.10 22.27 5.60
N GLU A 275 6.02 21.16 4.84
CA GLU A 275 7.11 20.17 4.73
C GLU A 275 8.39 20.80 4.17
N ALA A 276 8.27 21.62 3.11
CA ALA A 276 9.39 22.31 2.49
C ALA A 276 10.09 23.27 3.46
N TRP A 277 9.30 24.03 4.25
CA TRP A 277 9.85 24.89 5.30
C TRP A 277 10.60 24.09 6.36
N TYR A 278 10.05 22.95 6.80
CA TYR A 278 10.68 22.14 7.84
C TYR A 278 12.00 21.52 7.34
N ASN A 279 11.99 20.94 6.14
CA ASN A 279 13.16 20.34 5.52
C ASN A 279 14.31 21.36 5.37
N ASP A 280 14.01 22.57 4.87
CA ASP A 280 15.00 23.64 4.66
C ASP A 280 15.43 24.33 5.97
N LYS A 281 14.47 24.82 6.77
CA LYS A 281 14.75 25.70 7.91
C LYS A 281 15.06 24.98 9.22
N LYS A 282 14.72 23.70 9.34
CA LYS A 282 14.95 22.92 10.56
C LYS A 282 15.95 21.82 10.34
N VAL A 283 15.68 20.91 9.40
CA VAL A 283 16.50 19.71 9.24
C VAL A 283 17.83 20.06 8.57
N ALA A 284 17.81 20.66 7.37
CA ALA A 284 19.01 21.01 6.59
C ALA A 284 19.81 22.20 7.15
N ALA A 285 19.25 22.92 8.13
CA ALA A 285 19.98 23.94 8.89
C ALA A 285 20.99 23.34 9.88
N GLN A 286 20.90 22.04 10.16
CA GLN A 286 21.82 21.33 11.05
C GLN A 286 23.12 20.96 10.32
N PRO A 287 24.27 20.92 11.01
CA PRO A 287 25.54 20.47 10.43
C PRO A 287 25.43 19.02 9.89
N GLY A 288 25.93 18.80 8.68
CA GLY A 288 25.95 17.49 8.03
C GLY A 288 24.65 17.07 7.34
N TYR A 289 23.58 17.86 7.43
CA TYR A 289 22.33 17.59 6.72
C TYR A 289 22.27 18.39 5.42
N THR A 290 21.85 17.75 4.32
CA THR A 290 21.79 18.40 2.99
C THR A 290 20.39 18.34 2.40
N LEU A 291 19.86 19.48 1.95
CA LEU A 291 18.53 19.57 1.36
C LEU A 291 18.45 18.98 -0.06
N PHE A 292 17.56 18.00 -0.22
CA PHE A 292 17.21 17.31 -1.46
C PHE A 292 15.72 17.44 -1.86
N ASP A 293 14.88 18.08 -1.05
CA ASP A 293 13.49 18.43 -1.39
C ASP A 293 13.41 19.05 -2.80
N LYS A 294 12.57 18.46 -3.66
CA LYS A 294 12.37 18.84 -5.07
C LYS A 294 13.63 18.74 -5.93
N LYS A 295 14.64 17.96 -5.52
CA LYS A 295 15.83 17.62 -6.32
C LYS A 295 15.65 16.26 -6.97
N THR A 296 14.76 16.25 -7.95
CA THR A 296 14.46 15.03 -8.71
C THR A 296 15.62 14.66 -9.65
N ILE A 297 15.80 13.36 -9.83
CA ILE A 297 16.70 12.78 -10.82
C ILE A 297 15.90 12.49 -12.07
N VAL A 298 16.20 13.22 -13.14
CA VAL A 298 15.55 13.04 -14.44
C VAL A 298 16.40 12.11 -15.30
N THR A 299 15.79 11.05 -15.81
CA THR A 299 16.33 10.15 -16.84
C THR A 299 15.30 10.03 -17.96
N ASP A 300 15.72 9.51 -19.12
CA ASP A 300 14.82 9.31 -20.27
C ASP A 300 13.64 8.36 -19.93
N ARG A 301 13.76 7.57 -18.85
CA ARG A 301 12.72 6.67 -18.36
C ARG A 301 11.57 7.40 -17.65
N PHE A 302 11.80 8.60 -17.12
CA PHE A 302 10.83 9.31 -16.26
C PHE A 302 9.96 10.35 -16.99
N ASN A 303 9.96 10.39 -18.33
CA ASN A 303 9.16 11.35 -19.14
C ASN A 303 9.19 12.81 -18.63
N GLY A 304 10.31 13.24 -18.05
CA GLY A 304 10.49 14.59 -17.51
C GLY A 304 10.06 14.82 -16.05
N GLY A 305 9.28 13.92 -15.43
CA GLY A 305 8.85 14.08 -14.02
C GLY A 305 9.99 13.93 -13.01
N GLY A 306 10.95 13.05 -13.34
CA GLY A 306 12.08 12.71 -12.47
C GLY A 306 11.68 11.97 -11.20
N LEU A 307 12.67 11.46 -10.48
CA LEU A 307 12.50 10.72 -9.23
C LEU A 307 13.14 11.46 -8.07
N GLU A 308 12.39 11.76 -7.02
CA GLU A 308 12.93 12.27 -5.77
C GLU A 308 13.39 11.12 -4.87
N ILE A 309 14.67 11.08 -4.52
CA ILE A 309 15.26 9.99 -3.72
C ILE A 309 14.99 10.18 -2.22
N CYS A 310 15.10 11.41 -1.72
CA CYS A 310 14.85 11.78 -0.33
C CYS A 310 14.62 13.29 -0.23
N ASP A 311 14.02 13.73 0.87
CA ASP A 311 13.85 15.15 1.18
C ASP A 311 15.14 15.77 1.72
N VAL A 312 15.86 15.02 2.56
CA VAL A 312 17.10 15.43 3.19
C VAL A 312 18.06 14.25 3.24
N LEU A 313 19.33 14.50 2.94
CA LEU A 313 20.42 13.55 3.16
C LEU A 313 21.03 13.78 4.55
N GLY A 314 21.09 12.72 5.36
CA GLY A 314 21.71 12.74 6.68
C GLY A 314 23.25 12.75 6.64
N PRO A 315 23.89 13.03 7.79
CA PRO A 315 25.34 13.19 7.90
C PRO A 315 26.14 11.93 7.55
N GLU A 316 25.52 10.75 7.66
CA GLU A 316 26.17 9.49 7.31
C GLU A 316 25.49 8.82 6.09
N GLY A 317 24.83 9.61 5.25
CA GLY A 317 24.19 9.16 4.01
C GLY A 317 22.78 8.59 4.19
N GLU A 318 22.12 8.83 5.33
CA GLU A 318 20.72 8.43 5.53
C GLU A 318 19.79 9.15 4.56
N LEU A 319 18.90 8.39 3.93
CA LEU A 319 17.82 8.90 3.07
C LEU A 319 16.63 9.28 3.95
N ILE A 320 16.49 10.57 4.27
CA ILE A 320 15.42 11.06 5.15
C ILE A 320 14.25 11.52 4.28
N CYS A 321 13.10 10.88 4.45
CA CYS A 321 11.84 11.30 3.84
C CYS A 321 10.89 11.81 4.93
N VAL A 322 10.31 12.98 4.75
CA VAL A 322 9.53 13.70 5.76
C VAL A 322 8.11 13.94 5.28
N LYS A 323 7.12 13.64 6.14
CA LYS A 323 5.71 13.90 5.83
C LYS A 323 4.94 14.46 7.01
N LYS A 324 4.13 15.48 6.72
CA LYS A 324 3.05 15.92 7.59
C LYS A 324 1.78 15.17 7.20
N ALA A 325 1.31 14.30 8.09
CA ALA A 325 0.23 13.37 7.80
C ALA A 325 -1.04 13.73 8.58
N SER A 326 -2.09 14.07 7.85
CA SER A 326 -3.47 14.14 8.36
C SER A 326 -4.30 12.91 8.02
N GLN A 327 -3.79 12.05 7.12
CA GLN A 327 -4.51 10.89 6.59
C GLN A 327 -3.54 9.76 6.20
N THR A 328 -4.06 8.53 6.17
CA THR A 328 -3.34 7.31 5.75
C THR A 328 -2.64 7.47 4.40
N ALA A 329 -3.30 8.07 3.41
CA ALA A 329 -2.77 8.17 2.04
C ALA A 329 -1.41 8.89 2.00
N SER A 330 -1.24 9.94 2.83
CA SER A 330 0.01 10.69 2.91
C SER A 330 1.16 9.84 3.45
N LEU A 331 0.90 8.98 4.44
CA LEU A 331 1.90 8.07 5.00
C LEU A 331 2.24 6.93 4.04
N ASN A 332 1.23 6.38 3.36
CA ASN A 332 1.48 5.36 2.34
C ASN A 332 2.39 5.87 1.23
N HIS A 333 2.15 7.11 0.74
CA HIS A 333 3.03 7.75 -0.23
C HIS A 333 4.46 7.91 0.31
N LEU A 334 4.61 8.36 1.56
CA LEU A 334 5.92 8.48 2.21
C LEU A 334 6.67 7.13 2.23
N PHE A 335 6.00 6.04 2.64
CA PHE A 335 6.63 4.72 2.72
C PHE A 335 6.99 4.18 1.33
N ALA A 336 6.10 4.39 0.34
CA ALA A 336 6.36 4.02 -1.04
C ALA A 336 7.57 4.78 -1.62
N GLN A 337 7.70 6.08 -1.33
CA GLN A 337 8.85 6.89 -1.74
C GLN A 337 10.16 6.29 -1.23
N GLY A 338 10.25 5.93 0.05
CA GLY A 338 11.45 5.30 0.61
C GLY A 338 11.79 3.95 -0.04
N VAL A 339 10.79 3.12 -0.32
CA VAL A 339 10.98 1.83 -1.02
C VAL A 339 11.49 2.06 -2.45
N VAL A 340 10.83 2.94 -3.21
CA VAL A 340 11.17 3.24 -4.61
C VAL A 340 12.57 3.85 -4.71
N ALA A 341 12.95 4.71 -3.76
CA ALA A 341 14.28 5.28 -3.70
C ALA A 341 15.36 4.18 -3.61
N VAL A 342 15.23 3.27 -2.65
CA VAL A 342 16.18 2.16 -2.47
C VAL A 342 16.17 1.21 -3.67
N GLU A 343 14.99 0.83 -4.15
CA GLU A 343 14.84 -0.07 -5.30
C GLU A 343 15.52 0.51 -6.55
N THR A 344 15.29 1.79 -6.83
CA THR A 344 15.84 2.46 -8.02
C THR A 344 17.35 2.66 -7.89
N LEU A 345 17.85 3.08 -6.73
CA LEU A 345 19.30 3.21 -6.50
C LEU A 345 20.04 1.86 -6.69
N ARG A 346 19.38 0.75 -6.38
CA ARG A 346 19.94 -0.60 -6.56
C ARG A 346 19.87 -1.10 -7.99
N THR A 347 18.76 -0.84 -8.68
CA THR A 347 18.46 -1.47 -9.98
C THR A 347 18.81 -0.59 -11.19
N ASP A 348 18.83 0.73 -11.03
CA ASP A 348 19.09 1.68 -12.12
C ASP A 348 20.46 2.34 -11.96
N LEU A 349 21.37 2.05 -12.90
CA LEU A 349 22.72 2.60 -12.90
C LEU A 349 22.74 4.10 -13.21
N GLU A 350 21.88 4.57 -14.10
CA GLU A 350 21.86 5.98 -14.51
C GLU A 350 21.38 6.87 -13.35
N VAL A 351 20.31 6.45 -12.67
CA VAL A 351 19.79 7.15 -11.49
C VAL A 351 20.85 7.21 -10.40
N ARG A 352 21.54 6.10 -10.15
CA ARG A 352 22.59 6.00 -9.13
C ARG A 352 23.74 6.97 -9.39
N GLU A 353 24.26 7.02 -10.61
CA GLU A 353 25.38 7.90 -10.94
C GLU A 353 24.95 9.38 -10.90
N LYS A 354 23.73 9.70 -11.35
CA LYS A 354 23.16 11.05 -11.20
C LYS A 354 22.96 11.44 -9.75
N PHE A 355 22.49 10.52 -8.90
CA PHE A 355 22.35 10.76 -7.47
C PHE A 355 23.71 11.05 -6.83
N ARG A 356 24.71 10.20 -7.08
CA ARG A 356 26.09 10.39 -6.58
C ARG A 356 26.67 11.75 -7.00
N ALA A 357 26.47 12.15 -8.24
CA ALA A 357 26.90 13.47 -8.72
C ALA A 357 26.18 14.62 -7.99
N GLN A 358 24.87 14.49 -7.73
CA GLN A 358 24.13 15.48 -6.94
C GLN A 358 24.60 15.53 -5.48
N VAL A 359 24.89 14.39 -4.86
CA VAL A 359 25.46 14.32 -3.51
C VAL A 359 26.82 15.01 -3.47
N ALA A 360 27.73 14.65 -4.38
CA ALA A 360 29.05 15.27 -4.46
C ALA A 360 28.99 16.81 -4.62
N ALA A 361 28.06 17.29 -5.44
CA ALA A 361 27.90 18.72 -5.72
C ALA A 361 27.28 19.51 -4.56
N ARG A 362 26.45 18.88 -3.72
CA ARG A 362 25.66 19.57 -2.69
C ARG A 362 26.18 19.33 -1.27
N ALA A 363 26.62 18.11 -0.99
CA ALA A 363 27.10 17.65 0.31
C ALA A 363 28.63 17.48 0.35
N GLY A 364 29.32 17.60 -0.79
CA GLY A 364 30.75 17.34 -0.92
C GLY A 364 31.07 15.90 -1.32
N ALA A 365 32.24 15.68 -1.93
CA ALA A 365 32.66 14.38 -2.46
C ALA A 365 32.77 13.31 -1.36
N ASP A 366 33.18 13.69 -0.16
CA ASP A 366 33.34 12.78 0.99
C ASP A 366 31.99 12.27 1.54
N SER A 367 30.88 12.92 1.17
CA SER A 367 29.52 12.56 1.57
C SER A 367 28.86 11.56 0.60
N VAL A 368 29.53 11.19 -0.49
CA VAL A 368 29.02 10.21 -1.45
C VAL A 368 29.13 8.81 -0.84
N PRO A 369 28.03 8.06 -0.69
CA PRO A 369 28.10 6.70 -0.15
C PRO A 369 28.98 5.82 -1.05
N GLU A 370 30.14 5.40 -0.52
CA GLU A 370 31.07 4.50 -1.22
C GLU A 370 30.39 3.17 -1.53
N ASP A 371 29.63 2.65 -0.55
CA ASP A 371 28.85 1.44 -0.68
C ASP A 371 27.35 1.72 -0.51
N LEU A 372 26.59 1.61 -1.60
CA LEU A 372 25.12 1.61 -1.57
C LEU A 372 24.56 0.25 -1.10
N GLY A 373 25.42 -0.65 -0.62
CA GLY A 373 25.09 -1.93 -0.01
C GLY A 373 24.27 -1.79 1.27
N ALA A 374 24.59 -0.81 2.12
CA ALA A 374 23.94 -0.55 3.41
C ALA A 374 23.20 0.80 3.43
N LEU A 375 22.15 0.93 2.61
CA LEU A 375 21.30 2.12 2.61
C LEU A 375 20.52 2.21 3.92
N ARG A 376 20.40 3.42 4.48
CA ARG A 376 19.56 3.72 5.64
C ARG A 376 18.42 4.64 5.21
N VAL A 377 17.19 4.29 5.55
CA VAL A 377 16.00 5.09 5.26
C VAL A 377 15.40 5.55 6.57
N VAL A 378 15.12 6.85 6.68
CA VAL A 378 14.47 7.44 7.87
C VAL A 378 13.16 8.08 7.45
N PHE A 379 12.06 7.67 8.10
CA PHE A 379 10.75 8.28 7.91
C PHE A 379 10.47 9.31 9.02
N GLY A 380 10.59 10.59 8.70
CA GLY A 380 10.18 11.69 9.58
C GLY A 380 8.68 11.96 9.48
N ILE A 381 7.92 11.64 10.53
CA ILE A 381 6.46 11.74 10.51
C ILE A 381 5.97 12.77 11.53
N LEU A 382 5.17 13.73 11.07
CA LEU A 382 4.36 14.58 11.94
C LEU A 382 2.88 14.20 11.80
N LEU A 383 2.30 13.62 12.84
CA LEU A 383 0.87 13.30 12.91
C LEU A 383 0.02 14.54 13.27
N LYS A 384 -1.30 14.44 13.06
CA LYS A 384 -2.27 15.47 13.45
C LYS A 384 -2.08 15.81 14.94
N ASP A 385 -1.99 17.10 15.22
CA ASP A 385 -1.77 17.67 16.56
C ASP A 385 -0.44 17.35 17.27
N GLY A 386 0.54 16.78 16.55
CA GLY A 386 1.89 16.57 17.08
C GLY A 386 1.98 15.46 18.12
N GLN A 387 1.05 14.50 18.06
CA GLN A 387 1.11 13.28 18.86
C GLN A 387 2.33 12.44 18.49
N ASP A 388 2.87 11.72 19.47
CA ASP A 388 3.97 10.77 19.26
C ASP A 388 3.54 9.67 18.29
N VAL A 389 4.48 9.21 17.46
CA VAL A 389 4.25 8.09 16.53
C VAL A 389 4.35 6.78 17.32
N THR A 390 3.21 6.16 17.57
CA THR A 390 3.06 4.89 18.28
C THR A 390 2.18 3.96 17.46
N VAL A 391 2.07 2.70 17.90
CA VAL A 391 1.10 1.77 17.31
C VAL A 391 -0.30 2.38 17.40
N ASP A 392 -0.69 2.98 18.52
CA ASP A 392 -2.05 3.47 18.71
C ASP A 392 -2.35 4.79 17.96
N SER A 393 -1.33 5.62 17.69
CA SER A 393 -1.51 6.90 17.00
C SER A 393 -1.37 6.79 15.48
N LEU A 394 -0.67 5.77 14.97
CA LEU A 394 -0.64 5.47 13.55
C LEU A 394 -1.99 4.93 13.08
N PHE A 395 -2.49 5.48 11.99
CA PHE A 395 -3.64 4.94 11.27
C PHE A 395 -3.42 3.44 10.98
N ALA A 396 -4.41 2.59 11.22
CA ALA A 396 -4.29 1.13 11.08
C ALA A 396 -3.72 0.68 9.73
N PHE A 397 -4.08 1.39 8.67
CA PHE A 397 -3.57 1.14 7.32
C PHE A 397 -2.11 1.55 7.16
N ALA A 398 -1.72 2.69 7.76
CA ALA A 398 -0.34 3.15 7.75
C ALA A 398 0.57 2.20 8.54
N GLN A 399 0.08 1.57 9.62
CA GLN A 399 0.81 0.55 10.39
C GLN A 399 1.30 -0.59 9.48
N VAL A 400 0.41 -1.13 8.65
CA VAL A 400 0.78 -2.23 7.76
C VAL A 400 1.60 -1.76 6.57
N SER A 401 1.26 -0.62 5.99
CA SER A 401 2.09 -0.04 4.93
C SER A 401 3.54 0.15 5.39
N LEU A 402 3.73 0.65 6.61
CA LEU A 402 5.04 0.80 7.23
C LEU A 402 5.74 -0.56 7.40
N LEU A 403 5.06 -1.57 7.95
CA LEU A 403 5.67 -2.87 8.15
C LEU A 403 6.06 -3.54 6.82
N ASN A 404 5.23 -3.39 5.78
CA ASN A 404 5.53 -3.90 4.45
C ASN A 404 6.72 -3.18 3.82
N ALA A 405 6.76 -1.85 3.94
CA ALA A 405 7.88 -1.05 3.47
C ALA A 405 9.17 -1.47 4.19
N ALA A 406 9.14 -1.58 5.52
CA ALA A 406 10.27 -2.04 6.33
C ALA A 406 10.76 -3.43 5.91
N ARG A 407 9.86 -4.39 5.66
CA ARG A 407 10.21 -5.72 5.17
C ARG A 407 10.82 -5.68 3.76
N ARG A 408 10.29 -4.89 2.83
CA ARG A 408 10.85 -4.70 1.47
C ARG A 408 12.25 -4.08 1.54
N LEU A 409 12.41 -3.04 2.35
CA LEU A 409 13.68 -2.34 2.56
C LEU A 409 14.73 -3.29 3.14
N ARG A 410 14.39 -4.05 4.19
CA ARG A 410 15.27 -5.07 4.78
C ARG A 410 15.63 -6.19 3.80
N ALA A 411 14.69 -6.64 2.97
CA ALA A 411 14.96 -7.64 1.92
C ALA A 411 15.93 -7.11 0.86
N MET A 412 15.96 -5.79 0.66
CA MET A 412 16.96 -5.09 -0.13
C MET A 412 18.17 -4.68 0.71
N HIS A 413 18.44 -5.28 1.87
CA HIS A 413 19.57 -4.93 2.75
C HIS A 413 19.65 -3.43 3.13
N ALA A 414 18.50 -2.76 3.19
CA ALA A 414 18.40 -1.41 3.74
C ALA A 414 17.92 -1.46 5.20
N GLU A 415 18.46 -0.57 6.02
CA GLU A 415 18.00 -0.32 7.39
C GLU A 415 16.89 0.73 7.39
N VAL A 416 15.95 0.58 8.32
CA VAL A 416 14.77 1.45 8.52
C VAL A 416 14.61 1.74 9.99
#